data_AF-A0A9Q8ZVE6-F1
#
_entry.id   AF-A0A9Q8ZVE6-F1
#
_cell.length_a   1.000
_cell.length_b   1.000
_cell.length_c   1.000
_cell.angle_alpha   90.00
_cell.angle_beta   90.00
_cell.angle_gamma   90.00
#
_symmetry.space_group_name_H-M   'P 1'
#
loop_
_entity.id
_entity.type
_entity.pdbx_description
1 polymer ?
#
loop_
_entity_poly.entity_id
_entity_poly.type
_entity_poly.pdbx_seq_one_letter_code
_entity_poly.pdbx_strand_id
1 'polypeptide(L)'
;MNVLNLYSYQYLINNFSAVNYFYIGLIVFVAAIMVITGYFYYRNQNDFRFRNLFILVSLVGALVIVLQVSRFNNQRSSDSQTGQTVQVLKTLAKQKHVPINQVYSSSNVLSDGMTIKLGKHFYLVHMNNDKTNYSIQETKLVNKPKYVDKGEFKFWGNNSSNGIDYGSVALKFIVGLIMIVLQINLSGKGNLAPSNALDQLQNYILGGIIGGVIYNSQITVLQFVAILLIWSIIVFAIKYLTSQSNILDTIINGAPQVLIDNGKVNVKRALKNGINANELSFKLRSNGVNDFSNVKNATLEQNGQLTITTFDDDESQNYPLITDGQVDLPAMKRFNLAPEDIDQLLNEQHVTLKQVYLGQYQDHKLNLVLYPTNRRIL
;
A
#
# COMPACT_ATOMS: atom_id res chain seq x y z
N MET A 1 -20.89 26.08 -3.01
CA MET A 1 -20.73 27.39 -3.66
C MET A 1 -19.34 27.92 -3.35
N ASN A 2 -18.57 28.33 -4.36
CA ASN A 2 -17.23 28.89 -4.14
C ASN A 2 -17.34 30.28 -3.48
N VAL A 3 -16.64 30.46 -2.36
CA VAL A 3 -16.52 31.75 -1.67
C VAL A 3 -15.22 32.41 -2.13
N LEU A 4 -15.27 33.68 -2.53
CA LEU A 4 -14.08 34.44 -2.94
C LEU A 4 -13.25 34.78 -1.70
N ASN A 5 -12.01 34.29 -1.64
CA ASN A 5 -11.05 34.71 -0.61
C ASN A 5 -10.36 36.00 -1.06
N LEU A 6 -10.23 36.96 -0.16
CA LEU A 6 -9.55 38.24 -0.36
C LEU A 6 -8.39 38.38 0.64
N TYR A 7 -7.17 38.38 0.13
CA TYR A 7 -5.93 38.49 0.88
C TYR A 7 -5.53 39.95 1.04
N SER A 8 -5.17 40.35 2.26
CA SER A 8 -4.71 41.72 2.52
C SER A 8 -3.32 42.00 1.94
N TYR A 9 -3.00 43.27 1.72
CA TYR A 9 -1.64 43.67 1.33
C TYR A 9 -0.56 43.16 2.31
N GLN A 10 -0.85 43.23 3.62
CA GLN A 10 0.08 42.78 4.65
C GLN A 10 0.31 41.26 4.59
N TYR A 11 -0.73 40.49 4.28
CA TYR A 11 -0.62 39.05 4.06
C TYR A 11 0.35 38.73 2.92
N LEU A 12 0.25 39.42 1.79
CA LEU A 12 1.08 39.16 0.61
C LEU A 12 2.58 39.44 0.85
N ILE A 13 2.92 40.32 1.81
CA ILE A 13 4.31 40.63 2.15
C ILE A 13 4.86 39.74 3.28
N ASN A 14 4.07 39.48 4.32
CA ASN A 14 4.57 38.82 5.53
C ASN A 14 4.45 37.29 5.53
N ASN A 15 3.69 36.68 4.61
CA ASN A 15 3.41 35.24 4.65
C ASN A 15 4.64 34.35 4.36
N PHE A 16 5.75 34.92 3.87
CA PHE A 16 6.89 34.15 3.38
C PHE A 16 8.05 33.97 4.38
N SER A 17 8.20 34.82 5.40
CA SER A 17 9.38 34.78 6.28
C SER A 17 9.27 33.74 7.40
N ALA A 18 8.14 33.69 8.11
CA ALA A 18 7.97 32.82 9.28
C ALA A 18 8.08 31.32 8.94
N VAL A 19 7.53 30.92 7.79
CA VAL A 19 7.59 29.53 7.33
C VAL A 19 9.03 29.15 6.99
N ASN A 20 9.77 30.00 6.28
CA ASN A 20 11.17 29.73 5.95
C ASN A 20 12.06 29.58 7.19
N TYR A 21 11.87 30.42 8.22
CA TYR A 21 12.59 30.28 9.50
C TYR A 21 12.28 28.97 10.22
N PHE A 22 11.04 28.51 10.17
CA PHE A 22 10.66 27.21 10.75
C PHE A 22 11.41 26.05 10.08
N TYR A 23 11.48 26.01 8.74
CA TYR A 23 12.18 24.93 8.02
C TYR A 23 13.69 24.97 8.25
N ILE A 24 14.29 26.16 8.32
CA ILE A 24 15.71 26.29 8.69
C ILE A 24 15.95 25.76 10.11
N GLY A 25 15.08 26.12 11.06
CA GLY A 25 15.14 25.58 12.42
C GLY A 25 15.01 24.05 12.46
N LEU A 26 14.10 23.49 11.66
CA LEU A 26 13.92 22.04 11.53
C LEU A 26 15.18 21.35 11.00
N ILE A 27 15.84 21.91 9.98
CA ILE A 27 17.09 21.37 9.42
C ILE A 27 18.19 21.34 10.48
N VAL A 28 18.38 22.46 11.19
CA VAL A 28 19.40 22.56 12.25
C VAL A 28 19.13 21.54 13.36
N PHE A 29 17.86 21.40 13.75
CA PHE A 29 17.45 20.42 14.75
C PHE A 29 17.72 18.98 14.31
N VAL A 30 17.35 18.61 13.08
CA VAL A 30 17.62 17.26 12.54
C VAL A 30 19.12 17.01 12.38
N ALA A 31 19.89 17.99 11.93
CA ALA A 31 21.35 17.89 11.83
C ALA A 31 22.00 17.68 13.21
N ALA A 32 21.53 18.38 14.25
CA ALA A 32 22.02 18.19 15.62
C ALA A 32 21.74 16.76 16.13
N ILE A 33 20.52 16.24 15.92
CA ILE A 33 20.19 14.85 16.27
C ILE A 33 21.03 13.86 15.47
N MET A 34 21.29 14.13 14.18
CA MET A 34 22.12 13.28 13.32
C MET A 34 23.56 13.18 13.86
N VAL A 35 24.14 14.28 14.33
CA VAL A 35 25.47 14.29 14.97
C VAL A 35 25.46 13.49 16.28
N ILE A 36 24.45 13.70 17.13
CA ILE A 36 24.31 12.98 18.40
C ILE A 36 24.19 11.47 18.17
N THR A 37 23.29 11.07 17.28
CA THR A 37 23.06 9.65 16.95
C THR A 37 24.26 9.02 16.23
N GLY A 38 24.97 9.77 15.39
CA GLY A 38 26.20 9.33 14.75
C GLY A 38 27.33 9.09 15.76
N TYR A 39 27.45 9.96 16.77
CA TYR A 39 28.39 9.76 17.88
C TYR A 39 28.07 8.49 18.69
N PHE A 40 26.79 8.28 19.05
CA PHE A 40 26.37 7.06 19.75
C PHE A 40 26.60 5.80 18.91
N TYR A 41 26.31 5.84 17.61
CA TYR A 41 26.60 4.73 16.70
C TYR A 41 28.09 4.40 16.66
N TYR A 42 28.95 5.42 16.53
CA TYR A 42 30.40 5.24 16.50
C TYR A 42 30.95 4.68 17.82
N ARG A 43 30.39 5.11 18.97
CA ARG A 43 30.78 4.65 20.30
C ARG A 43 30.28 3.23 20.62
N ASN A 44 29.12 2.85 20.11
CA ASN A 44 28.43 1.59 20.43
C ASN A 44 28.20 0.73 19.18
N GLN A 45 29.27 0.43 18.42
CA GLN A 45 29.20 -0.25 17.12
C GLN A 45 28.53 -1.63 17.15
N ASN A 46 28.52 -2.31 18.31
CA ASN A 46 27.92 -3.65 18.46
C ASN A 46 26.42 -3.62 18.81
N ASP A 47 25.82 -2.45 19.04
CA ASP A 47 24.41 -2.33 19.40
C ASP A 47 23.59 -1.81 18.20
N PHE A 48 22.78 -2.71 17.63
CA PHE A 48 21.95 -2.43 16.47
C PHE A 48 20.95 -1.27 16.67
N ARG A 49 20.59 -0.94 17.92
CA ARG A 49 19.64 0.14 18.22
C ARG A 49 20.17 1.50 17.77
N PHE A 50 21.44 1.78 18.05
CA PHE A 50 22.06 3.07 17.67
C PHE A 50 22.28 3.17 16.16
N ARG A 51 22.66 2.07 15.52
CA ARG A 51 22.74 2.00 14.05
C ARG A 51 21.38 2.30 13.41
N ASN A 52 20.32 1.63 13.86
CA ASN A 52 18.98 1.80 13.31
C ASN A 52 18.45 3.22 13.56
N LEU A 53 18.73 3.81 14.74
CA LEU A 53 18.35 5.18 15.06
C LEU A 53 19.09 6.20 14.19
N PHE A 54 20.39 6.02 13.96
CA PHE A 54 21.18 6.87 13.07
C PHE A 54 20.67 6.81 11.62
N ILE A 55 20.37 5.62 11.11
CA ILE A 55 19.78 5.43 9.77
C ILE A 55 18.43 6.17 9.69
N LEU A 56 17.56 6.01 10.69
CA LEU A 56 16.25 6.66 10.73
C LEU A 56 16.37 8.19 10.70
N VAL A 57 17.23 8.77 11.54
CA VAL A 57 17.45 10.23 11.59
C VAL A 57 18.04 10.74 10.26
N SER A 58 18.95 9.97 9.65
CA SER A 58 19.52 10.29 8.34
C SER A 58 18.46 10.33 7.24
N LEU A 59 17.53 9.37 7.22
CA LEU A 59 16.40 9.34 6.28
C LEU A 59 15.45 10.53 6.49
N VAL A 60 15.14 10.88 7.74
CA VAL A 60 14.36 12.07 8.06
C VAL A 60 15.07 13.34 7.60
N GLY A 61 16.39 13.44 7.79
CA GLY A 61 17.20 14.55 7.29
C GLY A 61 17.16 14.68 5.78
N ALA A 62 17.33 13.57 5.05
CA ALA A 62 17.22 13.56 3.60
C ALA A 62 15.83 14.03 3.12
N LEU A 63 14.75 13.56 3.76
CA LEU A 63 13.39 13.99 3.46
C LEU A 63 13.21 15.50 3.68
N VAL A 64 13.69 16.04 4.81
CA VAL A 64 13.60 17.48 5.10
C VAL A 64 14.36 18.30 4.05
N ILE A 65 15.54 17.87 3.63
CA ILE A 65 16.32 18.54 2.57
C ILE A 65 15.55 18.55 1.26
N VAL A 66 14.98 17.41 0.84
CA VAL A 66 14.20 17.31 -0.40
C VAL A 66 12.98 18.23 -0.37
N LEU A 67 12.23 18.24 0.75
CA LEU A 67 11.08 19.13 0.93
C LEU A 67 11.50 20.61 0.88
N GLN A 68 12.66 20.95 1.44
CA GLN A 68 13.19 22.32 1.41
C GLN A 68 13.61 22.76 0.00
N VAL A 69 14.30 21.90 -0.76
CA VAL A 69 14.68 22.19 -2.15
C VAL A 69 13.43 22.41 -3.01
N SER A 70 12.42 21.55 -2.87
CA SER A 70 11.14 21.70 -3.57
C SER A 70 10.48 23.04 -3.24
N ARG A 71 10.43 23.41 -1.96
CA ARG A 71 9.90 24.71 -1.52
C ARG A 71 10.68 25.87 -2.10
N PHE A 72 12.01 25.84 -2.02
CA PHE A 72 12.86 26.91 -2.51
C PHE A 72 12.70 27.14 -4.02
N ASN A 73 12.58 26.07 -4.80
CA ASN A 73 12.32 26.13 -6.23
C ASN A 73 10.94 26.74 -6.54
N ASN A 74 9.90 26.31 -5.83
CA ASN A 74 8.54 26.86 -6.00
C ASN A 74 8.45 28.33 -5.54
N GLN A 75 9.17 28.67 -4.47
CA GLN A 75 9.19 29.98 -3.84
C GLN A 75 9.83 31.03 -4.76
N ARG A 76 10.96 30.73 -5.41
CA ARG A 76 11.61 31.65 -6.36
C ARG A 76 10.68 32.10 -7.49
N SER A 77 9.89 31.17 -8.03
CA SER A 77 8.91 31.49 -9.07
C SER A 77 7.79 32.37 -8.52
N SER A 78 7.25 32.01 -7.35
CA SER A 78 6.13 32.73 -6.73
C SER A 78 6.50 34.12 -6.21
N ASP A 79 7.70 34.31 -5.64
CA ASP A 79 8.14 35.59 -5.08
C ASP A 79 8.25 36.69 -6.14
N SER A 80 8.73 36.34 -7.34
CA SER A 80 8.81 37.29 -8.45
C SER A 80 7.42 37.77 -8.88
N GLN A 81 6.44 36.85 -8.96
CA GLN A 81 5.08 37.14 -9.40
C GLN A 81 4.26 37.86 -8.32
N THR A 82 4.39 37.46 -7.06
CA THR A 82 3.74 38.13 -5.92
C THR A 82 4.30 39.53 -5.71
N GLY A 83 5.61 39.73 -5.92
CA GLY A 83 6.22 41.07 -5.91
C GLY A 83 5.58 42.03 -6.91
N GLN A 84 5.30 41.56 -8.13
CA GLN A 84 4.58 42.33 -9.15
C GLN A 84 3.15 42.68 -8.71
N THR A 85 2.40 41.73 -8.17
CA THR A 85 1.04 41.97 -7.64
C THR A 85 1.06 43.02 -6.53
N VAL A 86 1.97 42.90 -5.57
CA VAL A 86 2.13 43.85 -4.46
C VAL A 86 2.45 45.25 -4.98
N GLN A 87 3.29 45.37 -6.01
CA GLN A 87 3.61 46.65 -6.64
C GLN A 87 2.42 47.28 -7.36
N VAL A 88 1.62 46.48 -8.07
CA VAL A 88 0.37 46.94 -8.72
C VAL A 88 -0.62 47.42 -7.66
N LEU A 89 -0.85 46.64 -6.60
CA LEU A 89 -1.76 47.02 -5.50
C LEU A 89 -1.33 48.34 -4.84
N LYS A 90 -0.03 48.51 -4.57
CA LYS A 90 0.53 49.74 -3.99
C LYS A 90 0.32 50.95 -4.91
N THR A 91 0.51 50.76 -6.22
CA THR A 91 0.33 51.82 -7.23
C THR A 91 -1.13 52.26 -7.32
N LEU A 92 -2.06 51.29 -7.37
CA LEU A 92 -3.50 51.56 -7.42
C LEU A 92 -4.01 52.23 -6.14
N ALA A 93 -3.53 51.80 -4.97
CA ALA A 93 -3.85 52.42 -3.70
C ALA A 93 -3.46 53.90 -3.69
N LYS A 94 -2.26 54.22 -4.18
CA LYS A 94 -1.75 55.59 -4.28
C LYS A 94 -2.56 56.43 -5.26
N GLN A 95 -2.86 55.91 -6.45
CA GLN A 95 -3.65 56.63 -7.47
C GLN A 95 -5.08 56.93 -7.00
N LYS A 96 -5.72 55.98 -6.31
CA LYS A 96 -7.10 56.11 -5.81
C LYS A 96 -7.19 56.71 -4.40
N HIS A 97 -6.07 57.15 -3.82
CA HIS A 97 -6.01 57.74 -2.48
C HIS A 97 -6.62 56.84 -1.38
N VAL A 98 -6.44 55.52 -1.50
CA VAL A 98 -6.94 54.53 -0.55
C VAL A 98 -5.81 54.09 0.37
N PRO A 99 -6.01 54.04 1.70
CA PRO A 99 -4.99 53.56 2.62
C PRO A 99 -4.73 52.06 2.40
N ILE A 100 -3.46 51.66 2.50
CA ILE A 100 -2.99 50.32 2.12
C ILE A 100 -3.63 49.18 2.94
N ASN A 101 -4.10 49.47 4.15
CA ASN A 101 -4.82 48.53 5.02
C ASN A 101 -6.24 48.19 4.54
N GLN A 102 -6.77 48.92 3.55
CA GLN A 102 -8.07 48.67 2.92
C GLN A 102 -7.95 48.03 1.54
N VAL A 103 -6.75 47.54 1.18
CA VAL A 103 -6.45 46.95 -0.12
C VAL A 103 -6.37 45.44 0.01
N TYR A 104 -7.18 44.75 -0.79
CA TYR A 104 -7.22 43.30 -0.83
C TYR A 104 -7.20 42.77 -2.26
N SER A 105 -6.70 41.55 -2.42
CA SER A 105 -6.58 40.86 -3.69
C SER A 105 -7.16 39.44 -3.60
N SER A 106 -7.81 38.95 -4.66
CA SER A 106 -8.26 37.55 -4.72
C SER A 106 -7.15 36.55 -5.08
N SER A 107 -5.98 37.01 -5.52
CA SER A 107 -4.85 36.17 -5.92
C SER A 107 -3.51 36.71 -5.41
N ASN A 108 -2.56 35.82 -5.17
CA ASN A 108 -1.16 36.17 -4.85
C ASN A 108 -0.29 36.34 -6.10
N VAL A 109 -0.82 36.05 -7.27
CA VAL A 109 -0.16 36.20 -8.58
C VAL A 109 -1.02 37.13 -9.44
N LEU A 110 -0.36 38.03 -10.18
CA LEU A 110 -1.05 38.93 -11.10
C LEU A 110 -1.59 38.12 -12.28
N SER A 111 -2.91 38.01 -12.37
CA SER A 111 -3.59 37.19 -13.38
C SER A 111 -4.85 37.88 -13.90
N ASP A 112 -5.21 37.57 -15.14
CA ASP A 112 -6.50 37.96 -15.71
C ASP A 112 -7.67 37.41 -14.87
N GLY A 113 -8.74 38.19 -14.74
CA GLY A 113 -9.92 37.83 -13.93
C GLY A 113 -9.73 37.93 -12.42
N MET A 114 -8.57 38.39 -11.93
CA MET A 114 -8.36 38.66 -10.51
C MET A 114 -9.23 39.82 -10.03
N THR A 115 -9.75 39.75 -8.81
CA THR A 115 -10.51 40.84 -8.17
C THR A 115 -9.64 41.59 -7.16
N ILE A 116 -9.65 42.92 -7.24
CA ILE A 116 -9.00 43.82 -6.29
C ILE A 116 -10.08 44.62 -5.55
N LYS A 117 -10.01 44.66 -4.23
CA LYS A 117 -10.82 45.55 -3.40
C LYS A 117 -10.00 46.77 -3.02
N LEU A 118 -10.52 47.96 -3.31
CA LEU A 118 -9.95 49.25 -2.89
C LEU A 118 -11.00 50.00 -2.06
N GLY A 119 -10.87 49.99 -0.74
CA GLY A 119 -11.84 50.63 0.14
C GLY A 119 -13.22 49.95 0.07
N LYS A 120 -14.21 50.61 -0.53
CA LYS A 120 -15.58 50.09 -0.70
C LYS A 120 -15.86 49.50 -2.09
N HIS A 121 -14.96 49.71 -3.06
CA HIS A 121 -15.17 49.32 -4.46
C HIS A 121 -14.39 48.05 -4.80
N PHE A 122 -14.96 47.24 -5.70
CA PHE A 122 -14.33 46.04 -6.24
C PHE A 122 -14.02 46.25 -7.71
N TYR A 123 -12.85 45.81 -8.14
CA TYR A 123 -12.37 45.93 -9.51
C TYR A 123 -11.92 44.58 -10.04
N LEU A 124 -12.33 44.24 -11.26
CA LEU A 124 -11.84 43.09 -12.01
C LEU A 124 -10.64 43.51 -12.83
N VAL A 125 -9.55 42.75 -12.75
CA VAL A 125 -8.31 42.97 -13.51
C VAL A 125 -8.43 42.27 -14.85
N HIS A 126 -8.16 43.01 -15.93
CA HIS A 126 -8.01 42.48 -17.27
C HIS A 126 -6.55 42.62 -17.71
N MET A 127 -5.89 41.49 -17.99
CA MET A 127 -4.51 41.46 -18.46
C MET A 127 -4.48 41.23 -19.97
N ASN A 128 -3.52 41.86 -20.66
CA ASN A 128 -3.24 41.47 -22.03
C ASN A 128 -2.55 40.09 -22.10
N ASN A 129 -2.56 39.45 -23.27
CA ASN A 129 -1.96 38.13 -23.47
C ASN A 129 -0.47 38.07 -23.06
N ASP A 130 0.26 39.17 -23.25
CA ASP A 130 1.68 39.27 -22.93
C ASP A 130 1.95 39.61 -21.45
N LYS A 131 0.90 39.81 -20.64
CA LYS A 131 0.96 40.18 -19.21
C LYS A 131 1.77 41.44 -18.89
N THR A 132 1.97 42.31 -19.87
CA THR A 132 2.71 43.56 -19.73
C THR A 132 1.84 44.71 -19.25
N ASN A 133 0.56 44.70 -19.64
CA ASN A 133 -0.38 45.78 -19.38
C ASN A 133 -1.63 45.23 -18.71
N TYR A 134 -2.23 46.05 -17.86
CA TYR A 134 -3.48 45.71 -17.18
C TYR A 134 -4.47 46.87 -17.25
N SER A 135 -5.76 46.54 -17.29
CA SER A 135 -6.85 47.47 -17.04
C SER A 135 -7.69 46.96 -15.88
N ILE A 136 -8.44 47.87 -15.26
CA ILE A 136 -9.33 47.55 -14.16
C ILE A 136 -10.74 48.06 -14.47
N GLN A 137 -11.74 47.23 -14.21
CA GLN A 137 -13.16 47.58 -14.38
C GLN A 137 -13.91 47.35 -13.07
N GLU A 138 -14.77 48.29 -12.68
CA GLU A 138 -15.58 48.13 -11.48
C GLU A 138 -16.55 46.95 -11.61
N THR A 139 -16.65 46.14 -10.57
CA THR A 139 -17.47 44.92 -10.54
C THR A 139 -18.23 44.77 -9.22
N LYS A 140 -19.23 43.89 -9.20
CA LYS A 140 -20.01 43.55 -8.01
C LYS A 140 -19.87 42.06 -7.70
N LEU A 141 -19.73 41.75 -6.42
CA LEU A 141 -19.66 40.37 -5.97
C LEU A 141 -21.06 39.76 -5.83
N VAL A 142 -21.22 38.52 -6.28
CA VAL A 142 -22.45 37.74 -6.10
C VAL A 142 -22.61 37.30 -4.64
N ASN A 143 -21.50 36.93 -3.99
CA ASN A 143 -21.47 36.43 -2.61
C ASN A 143 -20.52 37.25 -1.73
N LYS A 144 -20.74 37.25 -0.41
CA LYS A 144 -19.84 37.90 0.55
C LYS A 144 -18.45 37.24 0.52
N PRO A 145 -17.36 38.01 0.38
CA PRO A 145 -16.01 37.45 0.36
C PRO A 145 -15.53 37.12 1.78
N LYS A 146 -14.58 36.18 1.88
CA LYS A 146 -13.86 35.86 3.11
C LYS A 146 -12.52 36.62 3.12
N TYR A 147 -12.25 37.36 4.18
CA TYR A 147 -11.01 38.14 4.32
C TYR A 147 -9.92 37.32 5.01
N VAL A 148 -8.69 37.40 4.49
CA VAL A 148 -7.51 36.68 5.00
C VAL A 148 -6.40 37.69 5.29
N ASP A 149 -6.24 38.01 6.58
CA ASP A 149 -5.32 39.06 7.03
C ASP A 149 -3.99 38.52 7.59
N LYS A 150 -3.94 37.24 7.97
CA LYS A 150 -2.77 36.58 8.54
C LYS A 150 -2.47 35.28 7.84
N GLY A 151 -1.18 34.97 7.69
CA GLY A 151 -0.69 33.68 7.24
C GLY A 151 -1.15 32.58 8.19
N GLU A 152 -1.79 31.54 7.66
CA GLU A 152 -2.01 30.30 8.42
C GLU A 152 -0.76 29.41 8.29
N PHE A 153 -0.21 28.97 9.42
CA PHE A 153 0.87 28.00 9.41
C PHE A 153 0.32 26.65 8.93
N LYS A 154 0.69 26.25 7.72
CA LYS A 154 0.30 24.96 7.13
C LYS A 154 1.51 24.02 7.14
N PHE A 155 1.49 23.05 8.06
CA PHE A 155 2.55 22.06 8.31
C PHE A 155 2.90 21.21 7.07
N TRP A 156 1.91 20.96 6.22
CA TRP A 156 2.05 20.24 4.95
C TRP A 156 1.50 21.13 3.83
N GLY A 157 2.12 21.07 2.65
CA GLY A 157 1.90 22.00 1.53
C GLY A 157 0.48 22.00 1.00
N ASN A 158 -0.43 22.66 1.70
CA ASN A 158 -1.84 22.75 1.33
C ASN A 158 -2.10 24.11 0.68
N ASN A 159 -1.46 24.35 -0.46
CA ASN A 159 -1.70 25.48 -1.36
C ASN A 159 -1.28 25.08 -2.79
N SER A 160 -2.00 24.15 -3.42
CA SER A 160 -2.15 24.11 -4.88
C SER A 160 -3.17 23.05 -5.25
N SER A 161 -4.17 23.43 -6.05
CA SER A 161 -5.06 22.48 -6.73
C SER A 161 -4.30 21.50 -7.64
N ASN A 162 -3.01 21.71 -7.89
CA ASN A 162 -2.19 20.95 -8.85
C ASN A 162 -0.88 20.40 -8.24
N GLY A 163 -0.67 20.47 -6.92
CA GLY A 163 0.53 19.97 -6.24
C GLY A 163 0.27 18.73 -5.40
N ILE A 164 1.29 17.87 -5.22
CA ILE A 164 1.20 16.71 -4.34
C ILE A 164 1.20 17.20 -2.89
N ASP A 165 0.09 17.03 -2.17
CA ASP A 165 0.05 17.21 -0.73
C ASP A 165 0.73 16.01 -0.06
N TYR A 166 2.01 16.19 0.26
CA TYR A 166 2.79 15.15 0.93
C TYR A 166 2.12 14.66 2.23
N GLY A 167 1.24 15.45 2.87
CA GLY A 167 0.61 15.10 4.16
C GLY A 167 -0.45 14.03 3.98
N SER A 168 -1.29 14.24 2.98
CA SER A 168 -2.20 13.21 2.46
C SER A 168 -1.44 11.95 2.03
N VAL A 169 -0.31 12.10 1.32
CA VAL A 169 0.54 10.97 0.90
C VAL A 169 1.04 10.17 2.11
N ALA A 170 1.58 10.84 3.12
CA ALA A 170 2.08 10.17 4.32
C ALA A 170 0.97 9.49 5.12
N LEU A 171 -0.20 10.14 5.26
CA LEU A 171 -1.35 9.54 5.92
C LEU A 171 -1.84 8.29 5.18
N LYS A 172 -1.91 8.33 3.84
CA LYS A 172 -2.22 7.16 3.01
C LYS A 172 -1.18 6.05 3.21
N PHE A 173 0.12 6.36 3.30
CA PHE A 173 1.14 5.35 3.59
C PHE A 173 0.91 4.65 4.93
N ILE A 174 0.65 5.42 5.99
CA ILE A 174 0.39 4.89 7.34
C ILE A 174 -0.86 4.00 7.34
N VAL A 175 -1.95 4.50 6.76
CA VAL A 175 -3.20 3.75 6.66
C VAL A 175 -3.02 2.47 5.83
N GLY A 176 -2.32 2.55 4.69
CA GLY A 176 -2.05 1.41 3.84
C GLY A 176 -1.23 0.33 4.56
N LEU A 177 -0.20 0.73 5.30
CA LEU A 177 0.61 -0.19 6.10
C LEU A 177 -0.22 -0.88 7.19
N ILE A 178 -0.99 -0.12 7.96
CA ILE A 178 -1.87 -0.66 9.00
C ILE A 178 -2.87 -1.64 8.39
N MET A 179 -3.50 -1.28 7.27
CA MET A 179 -4.46 -2.12 6.58
C MET A 179 -3.85 -3.42 6.03
N ILE A 180 -2.64 -3.39 5.46
CA ILE A 180 -1.94 -4.62 5.04
C ILE A 180 -1.68 -5.52 6.25
N VAL A 181 -1.14 -4.97 7.34
CA VAL A 181 -0.84 -5.76 8.54
C VAL A 181 -2.13 -6.38 9.10
N LEU A 182 -3.22 -5.62 9.16
CA LEU A 182 -4.54 -6.13 9.55
C LEU A 182 -5.03 -7.23 8.61
N GLN A 183 -4.96 -7.05 7.29
CA GLN A 183 -5.36 -8.06 6.33
C GLN A 183 -4.53 -9.34 6.45
N ILE A 184 -3.20 -9.25 6.60
CA ILE A 184 -2.35 -10.43 6.78
C ILE A 184 -2.74 -11.18 8.05
N ASN A 185 -2.98 -10.48 9.15
CA ASN A 185 -3.38 -11.12 10.41
C ASN A 185 -4.78 -11.77 10.32
N LEU A 186 -5.72 -11.17 9.59
CA LEU A 186 -7.08 -11.69 9.45
C LEU A 186 -7.19 -12.80 8.38
N SER A 187 -6.49 -12.67 7.25
CA SER A 187 -6.51 -13.64 6.14
C SER A 187 -5.58 -14.83 6.34
N GLY A 188 -4.77 -14.83 7.42
CA GLY A 188 -3.76 -15.84 7.70
C GLY A 188 -2.41 -15.56 7.03
N LYS A 189 -1.40 -16.37 7.38
CA LYS A 189 0.00 -16.14 6.96
C LYS A 189 0.30 -16.50 5.49
N GLY A 190 -0.70 -16.89 4.70
CA GLY A 190 -0.56 -17.19 3.27
C GLY A 190 0.09 -16.06 2.46
N ASN A 191 -0.16 -14.79 2.82
CA ASN A 191 0.48 -13.66 2.16
C ASN A 191 2.01 -13.57 2.39
N LEU A 192 2.53 -14.10 3.51
CA LEU A 192 3.96 -14.05 3.82
C LEU A 192 4.73 -15.21 3.19
N ALA A 193 4.10 -16.39 3.17
CA ALA A 193 4.61 -17.58 2.53
C ALA A 193 3.50 -18.12 1.61
N PRO A 194 3.42 -17.63 0.36
CA PRO A 194 2.34 -17.99 -0.54
C PRO A 194 2.31 -19.49 -0.82
N SER A 195 1.24 -20.14 -0.38
CA SER A 195 1.00 -21.57 -0.62
C SER A 195 0.25 -21.82 -1.93
N ASN A 196 -0.41 -20.80 -2.47
CA ASN A 196 -1.17 -20.87 -3.72
C ASN A 196 -1.05 -19.57 -4.54
N ALA A 197 -1.62 -19.60 -5.75
CA ALA A 197 -1.64 -18.47 -6.66
C ALA A 197 -2.45 -17.27 -6.14
N LEU A 198 -3.54 -17.51 -5.40
CA LEU A 198 -4.40 -16.46 -4.86
C LEU A 198 -3.67 -15.58 -3.83
N ASP A 199 -2.90 -16.20 -2.93
CA ASP A 199 -2.08 -15.49 -1.94
C ASP A 199 -1.00 -14.63 -2.62
N GLN A 200 -0.37 -15.12 -3.70
CA GLN A 200 0.56 -14.31 -4.50
C GLN A 200 -0.15 -13.13 -5.20
N LEU A 201 -1.29 -13.39 -5.82
CA LEU A 201 -2.09 -12.38 -6.51
C LEU A 201 -2.53 -11.27 -5.54
N GLN A 202 -2.88 -11.64 -4.31
CA GLN A 202 -3.25 -10.69 -3.26
C GLN A 202 -2.12 -9.70 -2.98
N ASN A 203 -0.88 -10.17 -2.86
CA ASN A 203 0.29 -9.31 -2.63
C ASN A 203 0.51 -8.31 -3.78
N TYR A 204 0.39 -8.78 -5.04
CA TYR A 204 0.57 -7.91 -6.21
C TYR A 204 -0.50 -6.84 -6.32
N ILE A 205 -1.77 -7.20 -6.10
CA ILE A 205 -2.87 -6.24 -6.18
C ILE A 205 -2.81 -5.24 -5.03
N LEU A 206 -2.51 -5.67 -3.80
CA LEU A 206 -2.31 -4.75 -2.69
C LEU A 206 -1.18 -3.76 -2.95
N GLY A 207 -0.03 -4.24 -3.44
CA GLY A 207 1.08 -3.39 -3.84
C GLY A 207 0.67 -2.37 -4.91
N GLY A 208 -0.10 -2.80 -5.91
CA GLY A 208 -0.61 -1.95 -6.99
C GLY A 208 -1.61 -0.89 -6.51
N ILE A 209 -2.56 -1.25 -5.66
CA ILE A 209 -3.55 -0.33 -5.08
C ILE A 209 -2.84 0.74 -4.26
N ILE A 210 -1.95 0.33 -3.35
CA ILE A 210 -1.26 1.25 -2.44
C ILE A 210 -0.32 2.15 -3.24
N GLY A 211 0.48 1.58 -4.14
CA GLY A 211 1.36 2.35 -5.02
C GLY A 211 0.61 3.36 -5.87
N GLY A 212 -0.51 2.98 -6.49
CA GLY A 212 -1.27 3.87 -7.37
C GLY A 212 -2.01 4.99 -6.63
N VAL A 213 -2.67 4.67 -5.51
CA VAL A 213 -3.54 5.64 -4.81
C VAL A 213 -2.75 6.68 -4.01
N ILE A 214 -1.55 6.33 -3.57
CA ILE A 214 -0.68 7.23 -2.80
C ILE A 214 -0.30 8.47 -3.62
N TYR A 215 0.00 8.33 -4.90
CA TYR A 215 0.41 9.46 -5.75
C TYR A 215 -0.76 10.28 -6.33
N ASN A 216 -1.99 9.77 -6.23
CA ASN A 216 -3.16 10.44 -6.78
C ASN A 216 -3.79 11.42 -5.78
N SER A 217 -3.65 12.72 -6.02
CA SER A 217 -4.22 13.78 -5.18
C SER A 217 -5.74 13.88 -5.24
N GLN A 218 -6.38 13.31 -6.27
CA GLN A 218 -7.84 13.30 -6.42
C GLN A 218 -8.50 12.27 -5.50
N ILE A 219 -7.77 11.22 -5.13
CA ILE A 219 -8.28 10.19 -4.24
C ILE A 219 -8.07 10.63 -2.78
N THR A 220 -9.15 10.82 -2.05
CA THR A 220 -9.10 11.17 -0.63
C THR A 220 -8.68 9.97 0.23
N VAL A 221 -8.22 10.22 1.45
CA VAL A 221 -7.83 9.16 2.39
C VAL A 221 -9.01 8.23 2.71
N LEU A 222 -10.22 8.76 2.82
CA LEU A 222 -11.43 7.96 3.06
C LEU A 222 -11.77 7.06 1.87
N GLN A 223 -11.65 7.58 0.65
CA GLN A 223 -11.82 6.78 -0.57
C GLN A 223 -10.76 5.67 -0.65
N PHE A 224 -9.52 5.96 -0.25
CA PHE A 224 -8.47 4.95 -0.18
C PHE A 224 -8.80 3.82 0.82
N VAL A 225 -9.29 4.16 2.02
CA VAL A 225 -9.77 3.17 2.99
C VAL A 225 -10.92 2.34 2.41
N ALA A 226 -11.88 2.97 1.72
CA ALA A 226 -12.98 2.25 1.09
C ALA A 226 -12.48 1.26 0.02
N ILE A 227 -11.52 1.65 -0.83
CA ILE A 227 -10.90 0.76 -1.82
C ILE A 227 -10.25 -0.45 -1.14
N LEU A 228 -9.49 -0.23 -0.06
CA LEU A 228 -8.86 -1.31 0.69
C LEU A 228 -9.89 -2.25 1.35
N LEU A 229 -11.00 -1.72 1.85
CA LEU A 229 -12.10 -2.53 2.42
C LEU A 229 -12.82 -3.34 1.36
N ILE A 230 -13.12 -2.76 0.20
CA ILE A 230 -13.72 -3.49 -0.93
C ILE A 230 -12.80 -4.65 -1.34
N TRP A 231 -11.51 -4.39 -1.47
CA TRP A 231 -10.52 -5.41 -1.77
C TRP A 231 -10.47 -6.50 -0.69
N SER A 232 -10.44 -6.13 0.60
CA SER A 232 -10.52 -7.08 1.71
C SER A 232 -11.74 -8.00 1.56
N ILE A 233 -12.93 -7.42 1.36
CA ILE A 233 -14.19 -8.17 1.26
C ILE A 233 -14.12 -9.18 0.12
N ILE A 234 -13.58 -8.79 -1.04
CA ILE A 234 -13.41 -9.69 -2.19
C ILE A 234 -12.50 -10.87 -1.82
N VAL A 235 -11.33 -10.60 -1.23
CA VAL A 235 -10.39 -11.66 -0.82
C VAL A 235 -11.04 -12.61 0.19
N PHE A 236 -11.67 -12.08 1.24
CA PHE A 236 -12.34 -12.90 2.25
C PHE A 236 -13.50 -13.70 1.67
N ALA A 237 -14.26 -13.13 0.73
CA ALA A 237 -15.33 -13.84 0.03
C ALA A 237 -14.77 -15.01 -0.79
N ILE A 238 -13.68 -14.81 -1.54
CA ILE A 238 -13.05 -15.90 -2.31
C ILE A 238 -12.51 -16.99 -1.37
N LYS A 239 -11.82 -16.62 -0.28
CA LYS A 239 -11.33 -17.59 0.72
C LYS A 239 -12.48 -18.38 1.36
N TYR A 240 -13.58 -17.70 1.68
CA TYR A 240 -14.78 -18.37 2.21
C TYR A 240 -15.40 -19.33 1.18
N LEU A 241 -15.55 -18.91 -0.08
CA LEU A 241 -16.13 -19.74 -1.14
C LEU A 241 -15.26 -20.98 -1.46
N THR A 242 -13.94 -20.80 -1.54
CA THR A 242 -12.99 -21.92 -1.74
C THR A 242 -12.99 -22.87 -0.56
N SER A 243 -13.07 -22.36 0.68
CA SER A 243 -13.18 -23.21 1.88
C SER A 243 -14.48 -24.01 1.96
N GLN A 244 -15.51 -23.67 1.18
CA GLN A 244 -16.79 -24.38 1.19
C GLN A 244 -16.89 -25.46 0.09
N SER A 245 -16.02 -25.41 -0.92
CA SER A 245 -16.08 -26.29 -2.09
C SER A 245 -14.70 -26.63 -2.63
N ASN A 246 -14.33 -27.91 -2.55
CA ASN A 246 -13.12 -28.46 -3.17
C ASN A 246 -13.01 -28.20 -4.67
N ILE A 247 -14.14 -28.08 -5.39
CA ILE A 247 -14.12 -27.78 -6.83
C ILE A 247 -13.67 -26.33 -7.05
N LEU A 248 -14.21 -25.39 -6.26
CA LEU A 248 -13.80 -23.98 -6.34
C LEU A 248 -12.35 -23.81 -5.90
N ASP A 249 -11.94 -24.51 -4.85
CA ASP A 249 -10.55 -24.53 -4.41
C ASP A 249 -9.62 -25.03 -5.51
N THR A 250 -9.93 -26.18 -6.12
CA THR A 250 -9.13 -26.76 -7.21
C THR A 250 -9.06 -25.87 -8.45
N ILE A 251 -10.13 -25.15 -8.79
CA ILE A 251 -10.16 -24.24 -9.96
C ILE A 251 -9.35 -22.96 -9.70
N ILE A 252 -9.46 -22.39 -8.48
CA ILE A 252 -8.85 -21.10 -8.15
C ILE A 252 -7.41 -21.26 -7.67
N ASN A 253 -7.16 -22.17 -6.74
CA ASN A 253 -5.86 -22.40 -6.13
C ASN A 253 -5.05 -23.49 -6.84
N GLY A 254 -5.69 -24.32 -7.67
CA GLY A 254 -5.07 -25.46 -8.34
C GLY A 254 -5.15 -26.74 -7.50
N ALA A 255 -4.66 -27.85 -8.02
CA ALA A 255 -4.51 -29.09 -7.25
C ALA A 255 -3.08 -29.63 -7.41
N PRO A 256 -2.49 -30.19 -6.34
CA PRO A 256 -1.16 -30.78 -6.40
C PRO A 256 -1.09 -31.88 -7.47
N GLN A 257 0.01 -31.93 -8.23
CA GLN A 257 0.18 -32.87 -9.34
C GLN A 257 1.42 -33.75 -9.15
N VAL A 258 1.21 -35.06 -9.04
CA VAL A 258 2.32 -36.03 -9.01
C VAL A 258 2.99 -36.08 -10.38
N LEU A 259 4.25 -35.65 -10.42
CA LEU A 259 5.12 -35.62 -11.60
C LEU A 259 6.04 -36.84 -11.69
N ILE A 260 6.45 -37.41 -10.55
CA ILE A 260 7.26 -38.65 -10.51
C ILE A 260 6.62 -39.60 -9.50
N ASP A 261 6.43 -40.84 -9.91
CA ASP A 261 5.89 -41.91 -9.06
C ASP A 261 6.77 -43.15 -9.22
N ASN A 262 7.40 -43.59 -8.13
CA ASN A 262 8.32 -44.72 -8.06
C ASN A 262 9.38 -44.71 -9.19
N GLY A 263 10.13 -43.62 -9.30
CA GLY A 263 11.18 -43.42 -10.31
C GLY A 263 10.66 -43.18 -11.74
N LYS A 264 9.35 -43.21 -11.98
CA LYS A 264 8.76 -42.99 -13.31
C LYS A 264 8.21 -41.57 -13.44
N VAL A 265 8.78 -40.82 -14.39
CA VAL A 265 8.35 -39.45 -14.68
C VAL A 265 7.07 -39.45 -15.53
N ASN A 266 6.03 -38.79 -15.05
CA ASN A 266 4.80 -38.54 -15.80
C ASN A 266 4.97 -37.29 -16.68
N VAL A 267 5.57 -37.50 -17.86
CA VAL A 267 5.87 -36.42 -18.83
C VAL A 267 4.62 -35.64 -19.23
N LYS A 268 3.47 -36.31 -19.38
CA LYS A 268 2.20 -35.65 -19.76
C LYS A 268 1.75 -34.65 -18.70
N ARG A 269 1.84 -35.01 -17.41
CA ARG A 269 1.50 -34.09 -16.30
C ARG A 269 2.52 -32.97 -16.17
N ALA A 270 3.81 -33.26 -16.32
CA ALA A 270 4.86 -32.24 -16.28
C ALA A 270 4.63 -31.17 -17.35
N LEU A 271 4.47 -31.58 -18.61
CA LEU A 271 4.23 -30.66 -19.72
C LEU A 271 2.91 -29.88 -19.58
N LYS A 272 1.84 -30.51 -19.11
CA LYS A 272 0.55 -29.82 -18.87
C LYS A 272 0.67 -28.70 -17.83
N ASN A 273 1.56 -28.84 -16.86
CA ASN A 273 1.84 -27.82 -15.84
C ASN A 273 3.02 -26.91 -16.20
N GLY A 274 3.44 -26.89 -17.48
CA GLY A 274 4.53 -26.05 -17.96
C GLY A 274 5.94 -26.49 -17.56
N ILE A 275 6.09 -27.64 -16.89
CA ILE A 275 7.38 -28.16 -16.45
C ILE A 275 8.02 -28.97 -17.56
N ASN A 276 9.10 -28.45 -18.14
CA ASN A 276 9.95 -29.18 -19.08
C ASN A 276 11.02 -30.01 -18.34
N ALA A 277 11.77 -30.84 -19.07
CA ALA A 277 12.78 -31.72 -18.48
C ALA A 277 13.90 -30.96 -17.73
N ASN A 278 14.34 -29.82 -18.25
CA ASN A 278 15.36 -28.99 -17.62
C ASN A 278 14.86 -28.39 -16.30
N GLU A 279 13.62 -27.90 -16.30
CA GLU A 279 13.00 -27.35 -15.10
C GLU A 279 12.76 -28.42 -14.04
N LEU A 280 12.27 -29.61 -14.43
CA LEU A 280 12.11 -30.74 -13.52
C LEU A 280 13.44 -31.13 -12.89
N SER A 281 14.49 -31.29 -13.70
CA SER A 281 15.85 -31.61 -13.22
C SER A 281 16.39 -30.54 -12.28
N PHE A 282 16.20 -29.25 -12.62
CA PHE A 282 16.59 -28.13 -11.77
C PHE A 282 15.86 -28.16 -10.42
N LYS A 283 14.55 -28.42 -10.42
CA LYS A 283 13.75 -28.51 -9.18
C LYS A 283 14.14 -29.69 -8.31
N LEU A 284 14.44 -30.86 -8.90
CA LEU A 284 14.99 -32.02 -8.18
C LEU A 284 16.32 -31.66 -7.50
N ARG A 285 17.25 -31.08 -8.28
CA ARG A 285 18.58 -30.70 -7.78
C ARG A 285 18.55 -29.60 -6.72
N SER A 286 17.64 -28.63 -6.85
CA SER A 286 17.45 -27.57 -5.86
C SER A 286 16.95 -28.10 -4.51
N ASN A 287 16.36 -29.30 -4.50
CA ASN A 287 15.95 -30.04 -3.32
C ASN A 287 16.94 -31.16 -2.93
N GLY A 288 18.15 -31.15 -3.48
CA GLY A 288 19.22 -32.10 -3.10
C GLY A 288 19.16 -33.46 -3.80
N VAL A 289 18.25 -33.67 -4.75
CA VAL A 289 18.11 -34.95 -5.46
C VAL A 289 18.81 -34.89 -6.83
N ASN A 290 19.81 -35.76 -7.01
CA ASN A 290 20.62 -35.80 -8.24
C ASN A 290 20.13 -36.85 -9.26
N ASP A 291 19.51 -37.92 -8.79
CA ASP A 291 18.95 -38.98 -9.65
C ASP A 291 17.43 -39.09 -9.43
N PHE A 292 16.66 -38.91 -10.50
CA PHE A 292 15.20 -39.05 -10.45
C PHE A 292 14.77 -40.50 -10.20
N SER A 293 15.65 -41.46 -10.41
CA SER A 293 15.40 -42.89 -10.18
C SER A 293 15.28 -43.19 -8.68
N ASN A 294 15.95 -42.42 -7.82
CA ASN A 294 15.82 -42.52 -6.36
C ASN A 294 14.59 -41.76 -5.80
N VAL A 295 13.74 -41.22 -6.67
CA VAL A 295 12.53 -40.49 -6.25
C VAL A 295 11.36 -41.46 -6.13
N LYS A 296 10.88 -41.66 -4.92
CA LYS A 296 9.65 -42.40 -4.62
C LYS A 296 8.43 -41.61 -5.07
N ASN A 297 8.37 -40.31 -4.76
CA ASN A 297 7.28 -39.43 -5.18
C ASN A 297 7.79 -38.00 -5.37
N ALA A 298 7.41 -37.33 -6.45
CA ALA A 298 7.59 -35.89 -6.59
C ALA A 298 6.27 -35.22 -7.00
N THR A 299 5.79 -34.33 -6.15
CA THR A 299 4.50 -33.64 -6.30
C THR A 299 4.74 -32.16 -6.53
N LEU A 300 4.20 -31.63 -7.62
CA LEU A 300 4.16 -30.20 -7.89
C LEU A 300 3.02 -29.58 -7.07
N GLU A 301 3.37 -28.71 -6.14
CA GLU A 301 2.43 -27.98 -5.27
C GLU A 301 1.81 -26.77 -5.97
N GLN A 302 0.73 -26.23 -5.40
CA GLN A 302 -0.02 -25.08 -5.95
C GLN A 302 0.81 -23.80 -6.09
N ASN A 303 1.80 -23.59 -5.22
CA ASN A 303 2.75 -22.48 -5.33
C ASN A 303 3.87 -22.72 -6.37
N GLY A 304 3.85 -23.85 -7.09
CA GLY A 304 4.82 -24.23 -8.10
C GLY A 304 6.10 -24.86 -7.56
N GLN A 305 6.22 -25.06 -6.25
CA GLN A 305 7.32 -25.80 -5.64
C GLN A 305 7.15 -27.32 -5.82
N LEU A 306 8.24 -28.06 -5.65
CA LEU A 306 8.24 -29.52 -5.78
C LEU A 306 8.48 -30.12 -4.39
N THR A 307 7.50 -30.86 -3.89
CA THR A 307 7.66 -31.73 -2.71
C THR A 307 8.19 -33.08 -3.18
N ILE A 308 9.32 -33.54 -2.64
CA ILE A 308 9.98 -34.77 -3.06
C ILE A 308 10.13 -35.72 -1.87
N THR A 309 9.87 -37.00 -2.12
CA THR A 309 10.16 -38.12 -1.22
C THR A 309 11.04 -39.10 -1.98
N THR A 310 12.15 -39.50 -1.37
CA THR A 310 13.10 -40.48 -1.91
C THR A 310 12.81 -41.89 -1.37
N PHE A 311 13.46 -42.92 -1.91
CA PHE A 311 13.34 -44.28 -1.36
C PHE A 311 14.09 -44.46 -0.05
N ASP A 312 15.07 -43.60 0.22
CA ASP A 312 15.84 -43.60 1.48
C ASP A 312 15.08 -42.92 2.63
N ASP A 313 13.99 -42.21 2.33
CA ASP A 313 13.09 -41.65 3.34
C ASP A 313 12.21 -42.77 3.91
N ASP A 314 12.54 -43.25 5.12
CA ASP A 314 11.79 -44.29 5.86
C ASP A 314 10.34 -43.88 6.17
N GLU A 315 10.01 -42.59 6.08
CA GLU A 315 8.66 -42.06 6.24
C GLU A 315 8.03 -41.74 4.88
N SER A 316 7.07 -42.54 4.43
CA SER A 316 6.14 -42.09 3.40
C SER A 316 5.41 -40.86 3.94
N GLN A 317 5.67 -39.67 3.41
CA GLN A 317 4.88 -38.49 3.75
C GLN A 317 3.41 -38.79 3.44
N ASN A 318 2.61 -38.98 4.50
CA ASN A 318 1.21 -39.33 4.40
C ASN A 318 0.44 -38.09 3.95
N TYR A 319 -0.09 -38.15 2.73
CA TYR A 319 -1.01 -37.13 2.27
C TYR A 319 -2.29 -37.23 3.10
N PRO A 320 -2.79 -36.10 3.65
CA PRO A 320 -4.06 -36.14 4.34
C PRO A 320 -5.17 -36.50 3.34
N LEU A 321 -5.98 -37.48 3.71
CA LEU A 321 -7.20 -37.88 3.00
C LEU A 321 -8.35 -36.92 3.32
N ILE A 322 -8.35 -36.35 4.53
CA ILE A 322 -9.35 -35.40 5.00
C ILE A 322 -8.64 -34.15 5.52
N THR A 323 -9.04 -32.98 5.02
CA THR A 323 -8.58 -31.67 5.50
C THR A 323 -9.78 -30.77 5.75
N ASP A 324 -9.82 -30.14 6.92
CA ASP A 324 -10.85 -29.16 7.30
C ASP A 324 -12.29 -29.66 7.11
N GLY A 325 -12.52 -30.94 7.38
CA GLY A 325 -13.82 -31.60 7.27
C GLY A 325 -14.29 -31.81 5.83
N GLN A 326 -13.36 -31.86 4.88
CA GLN A 326 -13.60 -32.22 3.49
C GLN A 326 -12.65 -33.33 3.04
N VAL A 327 -13.14 -34.21 2.19
CA VAL A 327 -12.32 -35.26 1.57
C VAL A 327 -11.50 -34.65 0.44
N ASP A 328 -10.18 -34.83 0.48
CA ASP A 328 -9.31 -34.53 -0.65
C ASP A 328 -9.58 -35.55 -1.78
N LEU A 329 -10.35 -35.11 -2.79
CA LEU A 329 -10.74 -35.91 -3.94
C LEU A 329 -9.53 -36.45 -4.73
N PRO A 330 -8.50 -35.65 -5.04
CA PRO A 330 -7.22 -36.14 -5.55
C PRO A 330 -6.58 -37.25 -4.69
N ALA A 331 -6.49 -37.07 -3.38
CA ALA A 331 -5.90 -38.06 -2.47
C ALA A 331 -6.72 -39.35 -2.42
N MET A 332 -8.05 -39.25 -2.37
CA MET A 332 -8.96 -40.39 -2.40
C MET A 332 -8.75 -41.25 -3.66
N LYS A 333 -8.64 -40.62 -4.83
CA LYS A 333 -8.35 -41.32 -6.09
C LYS A 333 -6.97 -41.99 -6.09
N ARG A 334 -5.99 -41.43 -5.37
CA ARG A 334 -4.64 -42.01 -5.26
C ARG A 334 -4.64 -43.30 -4.47
N PHE A 335 -5.40 -43.35 -3.38
CA PHE A 335 -5.55 -44.55 -2.56
C PHE A 335 -6.59 -45.54 -3.11
N ASN A 336 -7.20 -45.22 -4.27
CA ASN A 336 -8.24 -46.02 -4.91
C ASN A 336 -9.43 -46.32 -3.98
N LEU A 337 -9.76 -45.36 -3.11
CA LEU A 337 -10.86 -45.43 -2.15
C LEU A 337 -12.15 -44.90 -2.81
N ALA A 338 -13.27 -45.54 -2.54
CA ALA A 338 -14.59 -45.04 -2.88
C ALA A 338 -15.10 -44.08 -1.78
N PRO A 339 -16.05 -43.16 -2.07
CA PRO A 339 -16.65 -42.31 -1.05
C PRO A 339 -17.26 -43.12 0.11
N GLU A 340 -17.83 -44.29 -0.19
CA GLU A 340 -18.44 -45.16 0.83
C GLU A 340 -17.40 -45.72 1.82
N ASP A 341 -16.16 -45.98 1.38
CA ASP A 341 -15.08 -46.49 2.23
C ASP A 341 -14.69 -45.45 3.30
N ILE A 342 -14.72 -44.17 2.95
CA ILE A 342 -14.41 -43.07 3.88
C ILE A 342 -15.50 -42.93 4.93
N ASP A 343 -16.76 -43.01 4.52
CA ASP A 343 -17.89 -42.96 5.45
C ASP A 343 -17.85 -44.15 6.42
N GLN A 344 -17.44 -45.34 5.95
CA GLN A 344 -17.25 -46.51 6.82
C GLN A 344 -16.11 -46.30 7.83
N LEU A 345 -14.94 -45.83 7.38
CA LEU A 345 -13.78 -45.56 8.24
C LEU A 345 -14.06 -44.47 9.30
N LEU A 346 -14.89 -43.48 8.97
CA LEU A 346 -15.33 -42.44 9.91
C LEU A 346 -16.32 -42.98 10.94
N ASN A 347 -17.26 -43.83 10.50
CA ASN A 347 -18.25 -44.47 11.37
C ASN A 347 -17.61 -45.44 12.37
N GLU A 348 -16.55 -46.16 11.99
CA GLU A 348 -15.78 -47.03 12.89
C GLU A 348 -15.23 -46.27 14.11
N GLN A 349 -14.87 -44.99 13.92
CA GLN A 349 -14.36 -44.13 15.00
C GLN A 349 -15.44 -43.22 15.61
N HIS A 350 -16.71 -43.36 15.20
CA HIS A 350 -17.85 -42.56 15.67
C HIS A 350 -17.66 -41.04 15.46
N VAL A 351 -16.99 -40.65 14.38
CA VAL A 351 -16.70 -39.25 14.04
C VAL A 351 -17.43 -38.87 12.76
N THR A 352 -17.99 -37.66 12.71
CA THR A 352 -18.55 -37.11 11.47
C THR A 352 -17.49 -36.35 10.70
N LEU A 353 -17.55 -36.36 9.35
CA LEU A 353 -16.57 -35.72 8.47
C LEU A 353 -16.26 -34.27 8.90
N LYS A 354 -17.27 -33.47 9.25
CA LYS A 354 -17.11 -32.05 9.66
C LYS A 354 -16.34 -31.85 10.99
N GLN A 355 -16.21 -32.88 11.81
CA GLN A 355 -15.46 -32.82 13.07
C GLN A 355 -13.97 -33.06 12.87
N VAL A 356 -13.56 -33.59 11.71
CA VAL A 356 -12.17 -33.88 11.39
C VAL A 356 -11.46 -32.62 10.92
N TYR A 357 -10.41 -32.24 11.61
CA TYR A 357 -9.47 -31.21 11.15
C TYR A 357 -8.46 -31.79 10.15
N LEU A 358 -7.86 -32.94 10.49
CA LEU A 358 -6.89 -33.63 9.65
C LEU A 358 -7.11 -35.15 9.74
N GLY A 359 -7.23 -35.83 8.60
CA GLY A 359 -7.32 -37.28 8.52
C GLY A 359 -6.24 -37.83 7.61
N GLN A 360 -5.36 -38.68 8.12
CA GLN A 360 -4.29 -39.33 7.35
C GLN A 360 -4.59 -40.82 7.19
N TYR A 361 -4.50 -41.33 5.96
CA TYR A 361 -4.69 -42.74 5.68
C TYR A 361 -3.33 -43.43 5.55
N GLN A 362 -3.03 -44.34 6.49
CA GLN A 362 -1.77 -45.09 6.55
C GLN A 362 -2.04 -46.54 6.97
N ASP A 363 -1.41 -47.51 6.29
CA ASP A 363 -1.48 -48.94 6.64
C ASP A 363 -2.92 -49.46 6.83
N HIS A 364 -3.82 -49.00 5.94
CA HIS A 364 -5.26 -49.30 5.96
C HIS A 364 -6.02 -48.77 7.19
N LYS A 365 -5.43 -47.85 7.95
CA LYS A 365 -6.05 -47.16 9.07
C LYS A 365 -6.13 -45.66 8.82
N LEU A 366 -7.24 -45.06 9.25
CA LEU A 366 -7.46 -43.63 9.20
C LEU A 366 -7.12 -43.00 10.56
N ASN A 367 -6.03 -42.25 10.62
CA ASN A 367 -5.64 -41.47 11.81
C ASN A 367 -6.31 -40.10 11.75
N LEU A 368 -7.14 -39.78 12.75
CA LEU A 368 -7.95 -38.57 12.78
C LEU A 368 -7.47 -37.60 13.87
N VAL A 369 -7.38 -36.33 13.49
CA VAL A 369 -7.25 -35.17 14.38
C VAL A 369 -8.54 -34.39 14.28
N LEU A 370 -9.22 -34.19 15.40
CA LEU A 370 -10.53 -33.54 15.46
C LEU A 370 -10.41 -32.06 15.83
N TYR A 371 -11.40 -31.26 15.39
CA TYR A 371 -11.57 -29.92 15.91
C TYR A 371 -11.80 -29.95 17.43
N PRO A 372 -11.21 -29.02 18.20
CA PRO A 372 -11.39 -28.97 19.64
C PRO A 372 -12.87 -28.77 20.00
N THR A 373 -13.39 -29.65 20.86
CA THR A 373 -14.81 -29.69 21.25
C THR A 373 -15.23 -28.46 22.07
N ASN A 374 -14.27 -27.72 22.64
CA ASN A 374 -14.48 -26.46 23.33
C ASN A 374 -13.89 -25.29 22.51
N ARG A 375 -14.76 -24.44 21.96
CA ARG A 375 -14.39 -23.09 21.48
C ARG A 375 -13.99 -22.21 22.68
N ARG A 376 -12.82 -22.42 23.27
CA ARG A 376 -12.09 -21.36 23.96
C ARG A 376 -10.86 -21.05 23.11
N ILE A 377 -11.10 -20.20 22.12
CA ILE A 377 -10.06 -19.65 21.25
C ILE A 377 -9.33 -18.58 22.08
N LEU A 378 -8.03 -18.75 22.24
CA LEU A 378 -7.08 -17.73 22.71
C LEU A 378 -6.78 -16.75 21.56
#